data_AF-A0A1C3ZNG8-F1
#
_entry.id   AF-A0A1C3ZNG8-F1
#
_cell.length_a   1.000
_cell.length_b   1.000
_cell.length_c   1.000
_cell.angle_alpha   90.00
_cell.angle_beta   90.00
_cell.angle_gamma   90.00
#
_symmetry.space_group_name_H-M   'P 1'
#
loop_
_entity.id
_entity.type
_entity.pdbx_description
1 polymer ?
#
loop_
_entity_poly.entity_id
_entity_poly.type
_entity_poly.pdbx_seq_one_letter_code
_entity_poly.pdbx_strand_id
1 'polypeptide(L)' 'MRKEKLLKYLKKLTDLLEKIGKAFYKTKENGTGLGLMITYKIIEEHQGSIAIQSSMGIGTKEEIFLPTA' A
#
# COMPACT_ATOMS: atom_id res chain seq x y z
N MET A 1 -7.30 6.35 27.34
CA MET A 1 -8.45 5.64 26.70
C MET A 1 -8.68 6.04 25.23
N ARG A 2 -9.28 7.20 24.89
CA ARG A 2 -9.60 7.52 23.46
C ARG A 2 -8.37 7.90 22.60
N LYS A 3 -7.40 8.61 23.18
CA LYS A 3 -6.17 9.06 22.48
C LYS A 3 -5.19 7.92 22.16
N GLU A 4 -4.98 6.99 23.09
CA GLU A 4 -4.08 5.84 22.88
C GLU A 4 -4.60 4.89 21.80
N LYS A 5 -5.91 4.67 21.77
CA LYS A 5 -6.56 3.86 20.72
C LYS A 5 -6.34 4.48 19.34
N LEU A 6 -6.47 5.80 19.22
CA LEU A 6 -6.23 6.52 17.98
C LEU A 6 -4.76 6.41 17.54
N LEU A 7 -3.83 6.61 18.46
CA LEU A 7 -2.39 6.49 18.19
C LEU A 7 -2.02 5.08 17.73
N LYS A 8 -2.59 4.04 18.35
CA LYS A 8 -2.43 2.65 17.93
C LYS A 8 -2.91 2.41 16.48
N TYR A 9 -4.03 3.01 16.08
CA TYR A 9 -4.53 2.87 14.70
C TYR A 9 -3.66 3.58 13.68
N LEU A 10 -3.21 4.81 13.99
CA LEU A 10 -2.32 5.56 13.10
C LEU A 10 -1.00 4.81 12.92
N LYS A 11 -0.40 4.32 14.01
CA LYS A 11 0.82 3.51 13.94
C LYS A 11 0.62 2.26 13.08
N LYS A 12 -0.49 1.54 13.26
CA LYS A 12 -0.81 0.35 12.45
C LYS A 12 -0.91 0.68 10.96
N LEU A 13 -1.49 1.83 10.59
CA LEU A 13 -1.59 2.24 9.20
C LEU A 13 -0.21 2.58 8.62
N THR A 14 0.62 3.33 9.35
CA THR A 14 1.99 3.64 8.93
C THR A 14 2.82 2.37 8.74
N ASP A 15 2.82 1.46 9.72
CA ASP A 15 3.54 0.19 9.66
C ASP A 15 3.09 -0.69 8.48
N LEU A 16 1.81 -0.59 8.09
CA LEU A 16 1.26 -1.28 6.92
C LEU A 16 1.83 -0.68 5.63
N LEU A 17 1.75 0.66 5.48
CA LEU A 17 2.21 1.38 4.30
C LEU A 17 3.72 1.22 4.04
N GLU A 18 4.53 1.02 5.08
CA GLU A 18 5.97 0.72 4.93
C GLU A 18 6.25 -0.71 4.43
N LYS A 19 5.25 -1.60 4.48
CA LYS A 19 5.38 -3.02 4.14
C LYS A 19 4.62 -3.41 2.89
N ILE A 20 3.63 -2.62 2.46
CA ILE A 20 2.90 -2.90 1.23
C ILE A 20 3.87 -2.92 0.03
N GLY A 21 3.67 -3.87 -0.88
CA GLY A 21 4.55 -4.07 -2.03
C GLY A 21 5.80 -4.89 -1.75
N LYS A 22 6.11 -5.23 -0.49
CA LYS A 22 7.16 -6.22 -0.18
C LYS A 22 6.69 -7.63 -0.56
N ALA A 23 7.57 -8.41 -1.16
CA ALA A 23 7.27 -9.79 -1.55
C ALA A 23 6.77 -10.61 -0.34
N PHE A 24 5.73 -11.40 -0.55
CA PHE A 24 5.08 -12.27 0.44
C PHE A 24 4.41 -11.56 1.62
N TYR A 25 4.43 -10.22 1.67
CA TYR A 25 3.71 -9.49 2.72
C TYR A 25 2.21 -9.54 2.47
N LYS A 26 1.45 -9.99 3.46
CA LYS A 26 0.00 -10.15 3.39
C LYS A 26 -0.69 -9.83 4.71
N THR A 27 -1.91 -9.33 4.62
CA THR A 27 -2.81 -9.12 5.77
C THR A 27 -3.99 -10.09 5.79
N LYS A 28 -4.22 -10.81 4.69
CA LYS A 28 -5.26 -11.84 4.54
C LYS A 28 -4.60 -13.22 4.61
N GLU A 29 -5.23 -14.16 5.31
CA GLU A 29 -4.71 -15.52 5.51
C GLU A 29 -4.39 -16.23 4.19
N ASN A 30 -5.34 -16.18 3.25
CA ASN A 30 -5.26 -16.85 1.94
C ASN A 30 -4.63 -15.99 0.82
N GLY A 31 -3.98 -14.88 1.17
CA GLY A 31 -3.25 -14.07 0.19
C GLY A 31 -1.85 -14.64 -0.09
N THR A 32 -1.33 -14.46 -1.31
CA THR A 32 0.08 -14.77 -1.63
C THR A 32 1.02 -13.62 -1.25
N GLY A 33 0.51 -12.39 -1.16
CA GLY A 33 1.31 -11.19 -0.91
C GLY A 33 2.22 -10.78 -2.07
N LEU A 34 1.93 -11.25 -3.30
CA LEU A 34 2.77 -10.98 -4.47
C LEU A 34 2.17 -9.96 -5.45
N GLY A 35 0.85 -9.77 -5.45
CA GLY A 35 0.17 -8.96 -6.47
C GLY A 35 0.67 -7.51 -6.56
N LEU A 36 0.80 -6.83 -5.42
CA LEU A 36 1.26 -5.43 -5.40
C LEU A 36 2.75 -5.31 -5.75
N MET A 37 3.57 -6.27 -5.34
CA MET A 37 4.99 -6.33 -5.73
C MET A 37 5.14 -6.46 -7.25
N ILE A 38 4.38 -7.36 -7.87
CA ILE A 38 4.36 -7.53 -9.32
C ILE A 38 3.85 -6.25 -10.01
N THR A 39 2.80 -5.64 -9.47
CA THR A 39 2.22 -4.40 -10.00
C THR A 39 3.24 -3.26 -10.01
N TYR A 40 3.99 -3.07 -8.91
CA TYR A 40 5.06 -2.07 -8.85
C TYR A 40 6.11 -2.32 -9.92
N LYS A 41 6.53 -3.57 -10.09
CA LYS A 41 7.51 -3.95 -11.11
C LYS A 41 7.01 -3.69 -12.53
N ILE A 42 5.75 -4.02 -12.83
CA ILE A 42 5.12 -3.72 -14.12
C ILE A 42 5.13 -2.20 -14.38
N ILE A 43 4.72 -1.40 -13.40
CA ILE A 43 4.68 0.06 -13.53
C ILE A 43 6.08 0.62 -13.76
N GLU A 44 7.07 0.14 -13.00
CA GLU A 44 8.48 0.54 -13.13
C GLU A 44 9.06 0.16 -14.50
N GLU A 45 8.79 -1.05 -15.00
CA GLU A 45 9.21 -1.51 -16.33
C GLU A 45 8.61 -0.66 -17.46
N HIS A 46 7.44 -0.05 -17.22
CA HIS A 46 6.81 0.92 -18.13
C HIS A 46 7.25 2.37 -17.88
N GLN A 47 8.31 2.59 -17.09
CA GLN A 47 8.81 3.92 -16.72
C GLN A 47 7.72 4.79 -16.04
N GLY A 48 6.76 4.13 -15.42
CA GLY A 48 5.68 4.75 -14.68
C GLY A 48 6.02 5.01 -13.22
N SER A 49 5.05 5.54 -12.50
CA SER A 49 5.12 5.67 -11.04
C SER A 49 3.77 5.40 -10.40
N ILE A 50 3.79 5.07 -9.11
CA ILE A 50 2.60 4.84 -8.30
C ILE A 50 2.66 5.64 -7.02
N ALA A 51 1.56 6.31 -6.67
CA ALA A 51 1.37 6.98 -5.40
C ALA A 51 0.21 6.35 -4.65
N ILE A 52 0.40 6.07 -3.36
CA ILE A 52 -0.62 5.47 -2.50
C ILE A 52 -0.93 6.41 -1.35
N GLN A 53 -2.21 6.73 -1.20
CA GLN A 53 -2.74 7.57 -0.13
C GLN A 53 -3.78 6.75 0.63
N SER A 54 -3.63 6.63 1.94
CA SER A 54 -4.60 5.90 2.76
C SER A 54 -4.93 6.67 4.02
N SER A 55 -6.19 6.63 4.43
CA SER A 55 -6.68 7.28 5.63
C SER A 55 -7.61 6.35 6.40
N MET A 56 -7.36 6.19 7.70
CA MET A 56 -8.14 5.33 8.58
C MET A 56 -9.62 5.74 8.57
N GLY A 57 -10.50 4.77 8.29
CA GLY A 57 -11.95 5.00 8.28
C GLY A 57 -12.48 5.70 7.03
N ILE A 58 -11.63 6.06 6.07
CA ILE A 58 -12.02 6.65 4.78
C ILE A 58 -11.78 5.64 3.66
N GLY A 59 -10.56 5.11 3.55
CA GLY A 59 -10.18 4.18 2.49
C GLY A 59 -8.76 4.40 1.98
N THR A 60 -8.46 3.80 0.84
CA THR A 60 -7.17 3.89 0.15
C THR A 60 -7.40 4.31 -1.29
N LYS A 61 -6.57 5.24 -1.76
CA LYS A 61 -6.50 5.72 -3.14
C LYS A 61 -5.12 5.37 -3.70
N GLU A 62 -5.10 4.80 -4.89
CA GLU A 62 -3.87 4.49 -5.63
C GLU A 62 -3.91 5.26 -6.95
N GLU A 63 -2.82 5.95 -7.29
CA GLU A 63 -2.68 6.74 -8.51
C GLU A 63 -1.48 6.23 -9.29
N ILE A 64 -1.72 5.84 -10.54
CA ILE A 64 -0.70 5.31 -11.43
C ILE A 64 -0.47 6.31 -12.55
N PHE A 65 0.78 6.69 -12.74
CA PHE A 65 1.24 7.49 -13.87
C PHE A 65 2.01 6.60 -14.83
N LEU A 66 1.71 6.72 -16.12
CA LEU A 66 2.45 6.09 -17.21
C LEU A 66 2.82 7.16 -18.23
N PRO A 67 4.04 7.14 -18.79
CA PRO A 67 4.40 8.03 -19.89
C PRO A 67 3.50 7.81 -21.10
N THR A 68 3.20 8.88 -21.83
CA THR A 68 2.59 8.80 -23.16
C THR A 68 3.66 8.61 -24.22
N ALA A 69 3.30 7.97 -25.34
CA ALA A 69 4.17 7.78 -26.50
C ALA A 69 4.58 9.11 -27.15
#